data_AF-A0A915KUE6-F1
#
_entry.id   AF-A0A915KUE6-F1
#
_cell.length_a   1.000
_cell.length_b   1.000
_cell.length_c   1.000
_cell.angle_alpha   90.00
_cell.angle_beta   90.00
_cell.angle_gamma   90.00
#
_symmetry.space_group_name_H-M   'P 1'
#
loop_
_entity.id
_entity.type
_entity.pdbx_description
1 polymer ?
#
loop_
_entity_poly.entity_id
_entity_poly.type
_entity_poly.pdbx_seq_one_letter_code
_entity_poly.pdbx_strand_id
1 'polypeptide(L)'
;MAMTSPDLLCQVTLMTSKRHLRRQKIDDVNKMGDTANDLEQKLQENGMQLVTRVFVNDVADAVRNLKRSNARIIVGLFYEVVARQIMCQAFKAGLFGPRYVWFILGWFSENWFLPSENDERPVNCTRDEMAMAAENHFTTEALMFGQEGLATESGI
;
A
#
# COMPACT_ATOMS: atom_id res chain seq x y z
N MET A 1 11.22 0.72 -36.61
CA MET A 1 10.10 -0.15 -36.18
C MET A 1 10.09 -0.10 -34.66
N ALA A 2 9.18 0.68 -34.06
CA ALA A 2 9.13 0.85 -32.61
C ALA A 2 8.61 -0.44 -31.97
N MET A 3 9.41 -1.03 -31.10
CA MET A 3 9.03 -2.19 -30.30
C MET A 3 8.11 -1.69 -29.17
N THR A 4 6.81 -1.58 -29.42
CA THR A 4 5.83 -1.51 -28.33
C THR A 4 5.57 -2.93 -27.85
N SER A 5 6.54 -3.52 -27.12
CA SER A 5 6.24 -4.71 -26.34
C SER A 5 5.34 -4.30 -25.17
N PRO A 6 4.22 -4.99 -24.91
CA PRO A 6 3.40 -4.76 -23.72
C PRO A 6 4.17 -4.96 -22.39
N ASP A 7 5.38 -5.53 -22.43
CA ASP A 7 6.26 -5.74 -21.27
C ASP A 7 7.01 -4.48 -20.80
N LEU A 8 6.96 -3.35 -21.53
CA LEU A 8 7.65 -2.10 -21.17
C LEU A 8 6.76 -1.06 -20.48
N LEU A 9 5.47 -1.33 -20.32
CA LEU A 9 4.59 -0.44 -19.56
C LEU A 9 4.81 -0.65 -18.07
N CYS A 10 4.98 0.44 -17.32
CA CYS A 10 5.03 0.39 -15.87
C CYS A 10 3.69 -0.16 -15.36
N GLN A 11 3.73 -1.34 -14.75
CA GLN A 11 2.57 -2.08 -14.28
C GLN A 11 2.39 -1.87 -12.78
N VAL A 12 1.28 -1.26 -12.41
CA VAL A 12 0.93 -0.97 -11.01
C VAL A 12 -0.22 -1.89 -10.59
N THR A 13 -0.15 -2.39 -9.36
CA THR A 13 -1.27 -3.09 -8.72
C THR A 13 -1.74 -2.32 -7.50
N LEU A 14 -3.05 -2.05 -7.43
CA LEU A 14 -3.66 -1.36 -6.28
C LEU A 14 -4.20 -2.39 -5.29
N MET A 15 -3.94 -2.18 -4.00
CA MET A 15 -4.57 -2.95 -2.93
C MET A 15 -5.31 -2.02 -1.95
N THR A 16 -6.62 -2.20 -1.85
CA THR A 16 -7.51 -1.30 -1.09
C THR A 16 -8.38 -2.06 -0.10
N SER A 17 -8.59 -1.51 1.11
CA SER A 17 -9.52 -2.11 2.10
C SER A 17 -10.99 -1.93 1.71
N LYS A 18 -11.86 -2.89 2.08
CA LYS A 18 -13.32 -2.83 1.83
C LYS A 18 -14.15 -2.38 3.05
N ARG A 19 -15.39 -1.94 2.77
CA ARG A 19 -16.36 -1.23 3.63
C ARG A 19 -17.00 -2.04 4.77
N HIS A 20 -16.23 -2.65 5.67
CA HIS A 20 -16.80 -3.45 6.77
C HIS A 20 -16.45 -2.91 8.17
N LEU A 21 -16.73 -1.63 8.43
CA LEU A 21 -16.31 -0.93 9.67
C LEU A 21 -17.38 0.06 10.18
N ARG A 22 -17.24 0.52 11.44
CA ARG A 22 -18.11 1.54 12.09
C ARG A 22 -18.14 2.86 11.29
N ARG A 23 -19.20 3.66 11.42
CA ARG A 23 -19.49 4.90 10.65
C ARG A 23 -18.28 5.80 10.38
N GLN A 24 -17.47 6.11 11.40
CA GLN A 24 -16.26 6.94 11.23
C GLN A 24 -15.19 6.32 10.32
N LYS A 25 -15.01 4.98 10.36
CA LYS A 25 -14.09 4.26 9.47
C LYS A 25 -14.64 4.10 8.04
N ILE A 26 -15.95 4.27 7.83
CA ILE A 26 -16.55 4.20 6.49
C ILE A 26 -16.13 5.41 5.65
N ASP A 27 -16.12 6.61 6.23
CA ASP A 27 -15.76 7.83 5.51
C ASP A 27 -14.32 7.79 5.01
N ASP A 28 -13.40 7.28 5.82
CA ASP A 28 -12.01 7.18 5.38
C ASP A 28 -11.77 6.04 4.38
N VAL A 29 -12.50 4.92 4.48
CA VAL A 29 -12.47 3.87 3.44
C VAL A 29 -13.03 4.42 2.11
N ASN A 30 -14.00 5.33 2.14
CA ASN A 30 -14.48 6.02 0.95
C ASN A 30 -13.38 6.92 0.37
N LYS A 31 -12.69 7.71 1.19
CA LYS A 31 -11.53 8.53 0.75
C LYS A 31 -10.43 7.69 0.11
N MET A 32 -10.09 6.52 0.67
CA MET A 32 -9.13 5.59 0.06
C MET A 32 -9.64 5.04 -1.28
N GLY A 33 -10.96 4.82 -1.39
CA GLY A 33 -11.63 4.45 -2.62
C GLY A 33 -11.49 5.51 -3.72
N ASP A 34 -11.72 6.78 -3.37
CA ASP A 34 -11.60 7.92 -4.28
C ASP A 34 -10.14 8.16 -4.68
N THR A 35 -9.21 8.08 -3.72
CA THR A 35 -7.75 8.17 -3.98
C THR A 35 -7.30 7.12 -4.98
N ALA A 36 -7.79 5.88 -4.87
CA ALA A 36 -7.47 4.83 -5.82
C ALA A 36 -8.03 5.10 -7.22
N ASN A 37 -9.21 5.71 -7.32
CA ASN A 37 -9.81 6.07 -8.62
C ASN A 37 -9.03 7.22 -9.28
N ASP A 38 -8.67 8.25 -8.51
CA ASP A 38 -7.82 9.36 -8.97
C ASP A 38 -6.44 8.86 -9.43
N LEU A 39 -5.83 7.96 -8.66
CA LEU A 39 -4.55 7.35 -9.04
C LEU A 39 -4.67 6.52 -10.32
N GLU A 40 -5.72 5.71 -10.47
CA GLU A 40 -5.95 4.94 -11.69
C GLU A 40 -6.07 5.85 -12.93
N GLN A 41 -6.80 6.95 -12.82
CA GLN A 41 -6.91 7.95 -13.88
C GLN A 41 -5.52 8.55 -14.23
N LYS A 42 -4.78 9.01 -13.22
CA LYS A 42 -3.45 9.61 -13.41
C LYS A 42 -2.44 8.64 -14.01
N LEU A 43 -2.51 7.35 -13.64
CA LEU A 43 -1.66 6.32 -14.24
C LEU A 43 -1.94 6.22 -15.75
N GLN A 44 -3.20 6.16 -16.15
CA GLN A 44 -3.60 6.07 -17.56
C GLN A 44 -3.18 7.30 -18.37
N GLU A 45 -3.38 8.50 -17.82
CA GLU A 45 -2.97 9.77 -18.45
C GLU A 45 -1.45 9.85 -18.69
N ASN A 46 -0.66 9.16 -17.86
CA ASN A 46 0.80 9.12 -17.96
C ASN A 46 1.32 7.85 -18.66
N GLY A 47 0.46 7.11 -19.38
CA GLY A 47 0.86 5.93 -20.14
C GLY A 47 1.31 4.75 -19.27
N MET A 48 0.83 4.67 -18.02
CA MET A 48 1.03 3.54 -17.12
C MET A 48 -0.24 2.69 -17.04
N GLN A 49 -0.07 1.39 -16.73
CA GLN A 49 -1.19 0.46 -16.70
C GLN A 49 -1.49 -0.01 -15.27
N LEU A 50 -2.75 0.12 -14.86
CA LEU A 50 -3.27 -0.61 -13.71
C LEU A 50 -3.52 -2.06 -14.13
N VAL A 51 -2.78 -3.01 -13.56
CA VAL A 51 -2.94 -4.44 -13.87
C VAL A 51 -4.18 -5.01 -13.19
N THR A 52 -4.33 -4.70 -11.91
CA THR A 52 -5.46 -5.22 -11.12
C THR A 52 -5.68 -4.36 -9.87
N ARG A 53 -6.92 -4.40 -9.39
CA ARG A 53 -7.30 -3.86 -8.08
C ARG A 53 -7.68 -5.01 -7.16
N VAL A 54 -6.86 -5.22 -6.14
CA VAL A 54 -7.06 -6.21 -5.09
C VAL A 54 -7.82 -5.56 -3.93
N PHE A 55 -8.92 -6.18 -3.52
CA PHE A 55 -9.68 -5.72 -2.37
C PHE A 55 -9.40 -6.59 -1.15
N VAL A 56 -9.06 -5.96 -0.03
CA VAL A 56 -8.78 -6.65 1.23
C VAL A 56 -10.10 -6.91 1.95
N ASN A 57 -10.61 -8.13 1.81
CA ASN A 57 -11.68 -8.70 2.64
C ASN A 57 -11.07 -9.70 3.63
N ASP A 58 -10.29 -10.63 3.08
CA ASP A 58 -9.40 -11.52 3.80
C ASP A 58 -7.96 -11.25 3.32
N VAL A 59 -7.03 -11.20 4.26
CA VAL A 59 -5.63 -10.82 3.97
C VAL A 59 -4.93 -11.91 3.18
N ALA A 60 -5.14 -13.19 3.52
CA ALA A 60 -4.48 -14.29 2.84
C ALA A 60 -4.97 -14.37 1.39
N ASP A 61 -6.27 -14.18 1.14
CA ASP A 61 -6.85 -14.18 -0.20
C ASP A 61 -6.32 -13.01 -1.03
N ALA A 62 -6.25 -11.81 -0.44
CA ALA A 62 -5.71 -10.62 -1.10
C ALA A 62 -4.26 -10.83 -1.54
N VAL A 63 -3.40 -11.33 -0.65
CA VAL A 63 -1.99 -11.63 -0.94
C VAL A 63 -1.85 -12.73 -2.00
N ARG A 64 -2.70 -13.77 -1.97
CA ARG A 64 -2.69 -14.82 -3.01
C ARG A 64 -3.08 -14.25 -4.39
N ASN A 65 -4.07 -13.37 -4.44
CA ASN A 65 -4.48 -12.71 -5.69
C ASN A 65 -3.39 -11.78 -6.21
N LEU A 66 -2.72 -11.05 -5.31
CA LEU A 66 -1.58 -10.20 -5.63
C LEU A 66 -0.39 -11.00 -6.22
N LYS A 67 -0.10 -12.18 -5.64
CA LYS A 67 0.93 -13.07 -6.18
C LYS A 67 0.59 -13.56 -7.59
N ARG A 68 -0.68 -13.91 -7.82
CA ARG A 68 -1.17 -14.39 -9.13
C ARG A 68 -1.09 -13.34 -10.22
N SER A 69 -1.19 -12.05 -9.89
CA SER A 69 -1.05 -10.97 -10.86
C SER A 69 0.41 -10.64 -11.22
N ASN A 70 1.39 -11.37 -10.65
CA ASN A 70 2.82 -11.12 -10.85
C ASN A 70 3.20 -9.64 -10.57
N ALA A 71 2.53 -9.03 -9.59
CA ALA A 71 2.76 -7.62 -9.25
C ALA A 71 4.19 -7.40 -8.75
N ARG A 72 4.83 -6.33 -9.25
CA ARG A 72 6.17 -5.88 -8.82
C ARG A 72 6.12 -4.52 -8.13
N ILE A 73 5.23 -3.64 -8.58
CA ILE A 73 4.95 -2.34 -7.97
C ILE A 73 3.54 -2.40 -7.38
N ILE A 74 3.44 -2.17 -6.08
CA ILE A 74 2.22 -2.41 -5.31
C ILE A 74 1.91 -1.14 -4.52
N VAL A 75 0.72 -0.59 -4.72
CA VAL A 75 0.25 0.59 -3.98
C VAL A 75 -0.82 0.15 -2.98
N GLY A 76 -0.50 0.29 -1.70
CA GLY A 76 -1.35 -0.10 -0.58
C GLY A 76 -2.09 1.07 0.04
N LEU A 77 -3.42 1.04 -0.07
CA LEU A 77 -4.33 2.02 0.53
C LEU A 77 -5.15 1.33 1.62
N PHE A 78 -4.55 1.24 2.80
CA PHE A 78 -5.12 0.62 3.99
C PHE A 78 -4.49 1.20 5.25
N TYR A 79 -5.10 0.91 6.40
CA TYR A 79 -4.61 1.34 7.71
C TYR A 79 -3.49 0.46 8.26
N GLU A 80 -2.73 1.01 9.20
CA GLU A 80 -1.57 0.40 9.85
C GLU A 80 -1.81 -1.06 10.29
N VAL A 81 -2.93 -1.32 10.98
CA VAL A 81 -3.28 -2.67 11.46
C VAL A 81 -3.39 -3.67 10.31
N VAL A 82 -4.02 -3.27 9.20
CA VAL A 82 -4.19 -4.14 8.02
C VAL A 82 -2.86 -4.25 7.27
N ALA A 83 -2.08 -3.18 7.21
CA ALA A 83 -0.73 -3.19 6.64
C ALA A 83 0.16 -4.24 7.28
N ARG A 84 0.17 -4.31 8.62
CA ARG A 84 0.97 -5.27 9.38
C ARG A 84 0.58 -6.72 9.05
N GLN A 85 -0.72 -6.98 8.96
CA GLN A 85 -1.23 -8.30 8.56
C GLN A 85 -0.81 -8.65 7.12
N ILE A 86 -0.91 -7.70 6.19
CA ILE A 86 -0.50 -7.87 4.80
C ILE A 86 0.99 -8.16 4.70
N MET A 87 1.85 -7.41 5.39
CA MET A 87 3.30 -7.62 5.35
C MET A 87 3.67 -9.01 5.87
N CYS A 88 3.08 -9.46 6.97
CA CYS A 88 3.30 -10.82 7.48
C CYS A 88 2.87 -11.89 6.47
N GLN A 89 1.73 -11.71 5.79
CA GLN A 89 1.27 -12.66 4.77
C GLN A 89 2.12 -12.58 3.49
N ALA A 90 2.57 -11.39 3.08
CA ALA A 90 3.46 -11.18 1.96
C ALA A 90 4.80 -11.89 2.18
N PHE A 91 5.36 -11.80 3.40
CA PHE A 91 6.55 -12.55 3.79
C PHE A 91 6.38 -14.05 3.58
N LYS A 92 5.31 -14.62 4.15
CA LYS A 92 4.98 -16.06 4.02
C LYS A 92 4.74 -16.47 2.57
N ALA A 93 4.23 -15.57 1.74
CA ALA A 93 4.00 -15.79 0.32
C ALA A 93 5.26 -15.58 -0.56
N GLY A 94 6.35 -15.07 -0.01
CA GLY A 94 7.59 -14.74 -0.74
C GLY A 94 7.49 -13.47 -1.60
N LEU A 95 6.63 -12.53 -1.23
CA LEU A 95 6.43 -11.24 -1.89
C LEU A 95 7.22 -10.11 -1.20
N PHE A 96 8.51 -10.32 -0.99
CA PHE A 96 9.43 -9.36 -0.38
C PHE A 96 10.81 -9.41 -1.05
N GLY A 97 11.68 -8.46 -0.69
CA GLY A 97 13.02 -8.30 -1.28
C GLY A 97 13.04 -7.43 -2.54
N PRO A 98 14.18 -7.36 -3.25
CA PRO A 98 14.47 -6.30 -4.23
C PRO A 98 13.61 -6.34 -5.51
N ARG A 99 12.78 -7.37 -5.68
CA ARG A 99 11.87 -7.50 -6.83
C ARG A 99 10.49 -6.88 -6.58
N TYR A 100 10.18 -6.52 -5.33
CA TYR A 100 8.86 -6.03 -4.93
C TYR A 100 9.02 -4.69 -4.24
N VAL A 101 8.30 -3.68 -4.74
CA VAL A 101 8.27 -2.34 -4.17
C VAL A 101 6.85 -2.05 -3.70
N TRP A 102 6.75 -1.62 -2.45
CA TRP A 102 5.49 -1.22 -1.82
C TRP A 102 5.43 0.30 -1.67
N PHE A 103 4.36 0.92 -2.13
CA PHE A 103 4.00 2.29 -1.78
C PHE A 103 2.87 2.23 -0.77
N ILE A 104 3.06 2.82 0.40
CA ILE A 104 2.05 2.88 1.46
C ILE A 104 1.93 4.31 1.99
N LEU A 105 0.91 4.55 2.80
CA LEU A 105 0.69 5.85 3.43
C LEU A 105 1.74 6.12 4.52
N GLY A 106 2.23 7.37 4.62
CA GLY A 106 3.35 7.72 5.50
C GLY A 106 3.00 8.09 6.94
N TRP A 107 1.73 8.34 7.26
CA TRP A 107 1.31 8.76 8.61
C TRP A 107 1.25 7.62 9.64
N PHE A 108 1.83 6.45 9.34
CA PHE A 108 1.89 5.34 10.29
C PHE A 108 2.87 5.63 11.42
N SER A 109 2.67 4.94 12.55
CA SER A 109 3.55 5.08 13.71
C SER A 109 4.98 4.61 13.40
N GLU A 110 5.97 5.14 14.12
CA GLU A 110 7.32 4.61 14.05
C GLU A 110 7.34 3.12 14.37
N ASN A 111 8.10 2.33 13.60
CA ASN A 111 8.19 0.88 13.74
C ASN A 111 6.84 0.15 13.67
N TRP A 112 5.83 0.71 12.99
CA TRP A 112 4.49 0.16 12.84
C TRP A 112 4.43 -1.31 12.37
N PHE A 113 5.46 -1.81 11.70
CA PHE A 113 5.50 -3.19 11.19
C PHE A 113 5.96 -4.19 12.24
N LEU A 114 6.58 -3.77 13.35
CA LEU A 114 7.06 -4.67 14.39
C LEU A 114 5.89 -5.21 15.21
N PRO A 115 5.81 -6.53 15.44
CA PRO A 115 4.83 -7.10 16.35
C PRO A 115 5.02 -6.58 17.79
N SER A 116 3.91 -6.25 18.44
CA SER A 116 3.84 -5.85 19.85
C SER A 116 2.87 -6.72 20.64
N GLU A 117 3.15 -6.95 21.92
CA GLU A 117 2.28 -7.73 22.80
C GLU A 117 0.89 -7.08 23.00
N ASN A 118 0.80 -5.77 22.79
CA ASN A 118 -0.43 -4.98 22.93
C ASN A 118 -1.20 -4.82 21.61
N ASP A 119 -0.83 -5.53 20.55
CA ASP A 119 -1.51 -5.42 19.27
C ASP A 119 -2.95 -5.94 19.36
N GLU A 120 -3.93 -5.11 18.99
CA GLU A 120 -5.34 -5.51 18.92
C GLU A 120 -5.55 -6.73 17.99
N ARG A 121 -4.69 -6.87 16.98
CA ARG A 121 -4.71 -7.97 16.01
C ARG A 121 -3.29 -8.49 15.81
N PRO A 122 -2.83 -9.41 16.65
CA PRO A 122 -1.47 -9.93 16.58
C PRO A 122 -1.23 -10.68 15.27
N VAL A 123 0.00 -10.61 14.76
CA VAL A 123 0.44 -11.33 13.56
C VAL A 123 1.33 -12.51 13.97
N ASN A 124 1.23 -13.61 13.23
CA ASN A 124 2.09 -14.79 13.45
C ASN A 124 3.38 -14.69 12.61
N CYS A 125 4.14 -13.61 12.81
CA CYS A 125 5.45 -13.39 12.22
C CYS A 125 6.38 -12.81 13.30
N THR A 126 7.67 -13.13 13.23
CA THR A 126 8.69 -12.58 14.12
C THR A 126 9.10 -11.16 13.70
N ARG A 127 9.86 -10.47 14.56
CA ARG A 127 10.37 -9.13 14.27
C ARG A 127 11.25 -9.11 13.01
N ASP A 128 12.14 -10.10 12.86
CA ASP A 128 13.05 -10.18 11.72
C ASP A 128 12.29 -10.45 10.42
N GLU A 129 11.31 -11.34 10.44
CA GLU A 129 10.44 -11.63 9.29
C GLU A 129 9.67 -10.36 8.86
N MET A 130 9.16 -9.59 9.82
CA MET A 130 8.45 -8.35 9.55
C MET A 130 9.37 -7.25 9.02
N ALA A 131 10.59 -7.13 9.54
CA ALA A 131 11.59 -6.20 9.04
C ALA A 131 11.95 -6.50 7.57
N MET A 132 12.17 -7.78 7.25
CA MET A 132 12.42 -8.21 5.87
C MET A 132 11.23 -7.96 4.93
N ALA A 133 10.00 -8.15 5.44
CA ALA A 133 8.78 -7.87 4.67
C ALA A 133 8.64 -6.39 4.33
N ALA A 134 8.97 -5.51 5.29
CA ALA A 134 8.83 -4.08 5.16
C ALA A 134 10.03 -3.39 4.47
N GLU A 135 11.19 -4.03 4.33
CA GLU A 135 12.43 -3.38 3.90
C GLU A 135 12.32 -2.52 2.62
N ASN A 136 11.51 -2.95 1.64
CA ASN A 136 11.40 -2.30 0.33
C ASN A 136 10.07 -1.55 0.17
N HIS A 137 9.73 -0.70 1.15
CA HIS A 137 8.58 0.20 1.07
C HIS A 137 8.98 1.68 0.97
N PHE A 138 8.21 2.42 0.21
CA PHE A 138 8.19 3.88 0.19
C PHE A 138 6.92 4.37 0.85
N THR A 139 7.05 5.45 1.61
CA THR A 139 5.93 6.16 2.20
C THR A 139 5.77 7.52 1.53
N THR A 140 4.52 7.98 1.44
CA THR A 140 4.21 9.34 1.03
C THR A 140 3.30 9.98 2.08
N GLU A 141 3.64 11.17 2.54
CA GLU A 141 2.83 11.98 3.44
C GLU A 141 2.92 13.47 3.08
N ALA A 142 1.94 14.24 3.50
CA ALA A 142 1.98 15.69 3.35
C ALA A 142 2.76 16.30 4.50
N LEU A 143 3.66 17.25 4.19
CA LEU A 143 4.30 18.06 5.22
C LEU A 143 3.30 19.06 5.77
N MET A 144 3.06 18.99 7.08
CA MET A 144 2.13 19.89 7.76
C MET A 144 2.77 21.22 8.15
N PHE A 145 4.10 21.32 8.07
CA PHE A 145 4.86 22.51 8.44
C PHE A 145 5.85 22.88 7.33
N GLY A 146 5.92 24.17 7.01
CA GLY A 146 6.95 24.72 6.13
C GLY A 146 8.34 24.57 6.76
N GLN A 147 9.31 24.11 5.97
CA GLN A 147 10.70 23.97 6.43
C GLN A 147 11.45 25.31 6.42
N GLU A 148 10.91 26.31 5.73
CA GLU A 148 11.45 27.66 5.66
C GLU A 148 10.59 28.62 6.48
N GLY A 149 11.20 29.65 7.09
CA GLY A 149 10.50 30.72 7.82
C GLY A 149 9.68 31.66 6.93
N LEU A 150 9.39 31.25 5.70
CA LEU A 150 8.51 31.96 4.78
C LEU A 150 7.06 31.62 5.12
N ALA A 151 6.20 32.63 5.13
CA ALA A 151 4.77 32.42 5.26
C ALA A 151 4.29 31.50 4.12
N THR A 152 3.88 30.30 4.48
CA THR A 152 3.19 29.39 3.56
C THR A 152 1.70 29.62 3.70
N GLU A 153 1.03 29.94 2.59
CA GLU A 153 -0.43 29.87 2.51
C GLU A 153 -0.82 28.38 2.61
N SER A 154 -1.18 27.91 3.81
CA SER A 154 -1.67 26.56 4.00
C SER A 154 -3.12 26.46 3.54
N GLY A 155 -3.37 25.70 2.48
CA GLY A 155 -4.70 25.25 2.08
C GLY A 155 -4.90 23.78 2.42
N ILE A 156 -6.03 23.46 3.04
CA ILE A 156 -6.72 22.18 2.82
C ILE A 156 -7.96 22.45 1.98
#